data_AF-A0A3A8IVB0-F1
#
_entry.id   AF-A0A3A8IVB0-F1
#
_cell.length_a   1.000
_cell.length_b   1.000
_cell.length_c   1.000
_cell.angle_alpha   90.00
_cell.angle_beta   90.00
_cell.angle_gamma   90.00
#
_symmetry.space_group_name_H-M   'P 1'
#
loop_
_entity.id
_entity.type
_entity.pdbx_description
1 polymer ?
#
loop_
_entity_poly.entity_id
_entity_poly.type
_entity_poly.pdbx_seq_one_letter_code
_entity_poly.pdbx_strand_id
1 'polypeptide(L)'
;MNPDDWDKVIILGRALAAGEELPQDAELPALLIRMAPQVGLSAADAQPSLATPADTTALVREIHRRTRDGSYRLGRAFSAAAKLKDGGDRAGARKVLEDALAVEVVPLYRDQLRAYLAQVDDPDKT
;
A
#
# COMPACT_ATOMS: atom_id res chain seq x y z
N MET A 1 -10.69 6.80 -10.59
CA MET A 1 -9.38 7.15 -10.01
C MET A 1 -8.39 7.33 -11.13
N ASN A 2 -7.59 8.41 -11.12
CA ASN A 2 -6.54 8.59 -12.12
C ASN A 2 -5.36 7.68 -11.73
N PRO A 3 -4.87 6.78 -12.62
CA PRO A 3 -3.68 5.96 -12.36
C PRO A 3 -2.48 6.78 -11.86
N ASP A 4 -2.34 8.02 -12.33
CA ASP A 4 -1.25 8.93 -11.98
C ASP A 4 -1.29 9.41 -10.52
N ASP A 5 -2.43 9.27 -9.81
CA ASP A 5 -2.57 9.75 -8.44
C ASP A 5 -1.58 9.03 -7.49
N TRP A 6 -1.30 7.74 -7.74
CA TRP A 6 -0.30 6.96 -6.98
C TRP A 6 1.12 7.51 -7.20
N ASP A 7 1.50 7.75 -8.46
CA ASP A 7 2.82 8.27 -8.78
C ASP A 7 3.04 9.64 -8.15
N LYS A 8 2.03 10.51 -8.19
CA LYS A 8 2.10 11.85 -7.56
C LYS A 8 2.36 11.76 -6.06
N VAL A 9 1.60 10.96 -5.31
CA VAL A 9 1.83 10.85 -3.85
C VAL A 9 3.14 10.14 -3.51
N ILE A 10 3.62 9.24 -4.38
CA ILE A 10 4.95 8.63 -4.23
C ILE A 10 6.04 9.69 -4.41
N ILE A 11 5.95 10.52 -5.45
CA ILE A 11 6.90 11.61 -5.70
C ILE A 11 6.91 12.59 -4.53
N LEU A 12 5.74 13.04 -4.08
CA LEU A 12 5.61 13.95 -2.93
C LEU A 12 6.22 13.36 -1.66
N GLY A 13 5.92 12.10 -1.34
CA GLY A 13 6.47 11.45 -0.16
C GLY A 13 7.99 11.27 -0.21
N ARG A 14 8.55 11.03 -1.41
CA ARG A 14 10.01 10.98 -1.61
C ARG A 14 10.66 12.35 -1.43
N ALA A 15 10.07 13.41 -1.98
CA ALA A 15 10.54 14.78 -1.79
C ALA A 15 10.56 15.15 -0.30
N LEU A 16 9.48 14.86 0.44
CA LEU A 16 9.42 15.07 1.89
C LEU A 16 10.46 14.25 2.67
N ALA A 17 10.78 13.04 2.22
CA ALA A 17 11.83 12.22 2.82
C ALA A 17 13.25 12.76 2.52
N ALA A 18 13.42 13.49 1.42
CA ALA A 18 14.64 14.21 1.06
C ALA A 18 14.77 15.58 1.78
N GLY A 19 13.77 15.97 2.58
CA GLY A 19 13.76 17.23 3.31
C GLY A 19 13.16 18.41 2.56
N GLU A 20 12.51 18.16 1.41
CA GLU A 20 11.80 19.20 0.68
C GLU A 20 10.47 19.56 1.38
N GLU A 21 9.96 20.76 1.08
CA GLU A 21 8.65 21.22 1.53
C GLU A 21 7.54 20.79 0.56
N LEU A 22 6.30 20.76 1.04
CA LEU A 22 5.16 20.53 0.16
C LEU A 22 4.99 21.67 -0.85
N PRO A 23 4.66 21.37 -2.12
CA PRO A 23 4.34 22.40 -3.09
C PRO A 23 3.06 23.13 -2.68
N GLN A 24 3.03 24.44 -2.96
CA GLN A 24 1.81 25.25 -2.86
C GLN A 24 0.92 24.96 -4.07
N ASP A 25 0.25 23.81 -4.03
CA ASP A 25 -0.64 23.31 -5.10
C ASP A 25 -2.09 23.23 -4.61
N ALA A 26 -2.98 23.92 -5.32
CA ALA A 26 -4.42 23.95 -5.01
C ALA A 26 -5.11 22.59 -5.18
N GLU A 27 -4.54 21.68 -5.99
CA GLU A 27 -5.09 20.34 -6.23
C GLU A 27 -4.60 19.29 -5.22
N LEU A 28 -3.58 19.62 -4.41
CA LEU A 28 -3.02 18.71 -3.42
C LEU A 28 -4.07 18.19 -2.42
N PRO A 29 -4.93 19.03 -1.82
CA PRO A 29 -5.97 18.54 -0.91
C PRO A 29 -6.90 17.51 -1.56
N ALA A 30 -7.35 17.79 -2.79
CA ALA A 30 -8.22 16.89 -3.53
C ALA A 30 -7.52 15.56 -3.87
N LEU A 31 -6.23 15.59 -4.22
CA LEU A 31 -5.41 14.40 -4.43
C LEU A 31 -5.35 13.54 -3.15
N LEU A 32 -5.05 14.14 -2.00
CA LEU A 32 -4.90 13.40 -0.75
C LEU A 32 -6.20 12.76 -0.29
N ILE A 33 -7.35 13.42 -0.49
CA ILE A 33 -8.66 12.84 -0.19
C ILE A 33 -8.99 11.65 -1.08
N ARG A 34 -8.64 11.71 -2.38
CA ARG A 34 -8.82 10.56 -3.28
C ARG A 34 -7.90 9.40 -2.91
N MET A 35 -6.68 9.69 -2.46
CA MET A 35 -5.67 8.68 -2.15
C MET A 35 -5.84 8.02 -0.79
N ALA A 36 -6.36 8.73 0.22
CA ALA A 36 -6.61 8.19 1.55
C ALA A 36 -7.30 6.79 1.55
N PRO A 37 -8.48 6.60 0.93
CA PRO A 37 -9.13 5.29 0.90
C PRO A 37 -8.33 4.21 0.17
N GLN A 38 -7.49 4.59 -0.79
CA GLN A 38 -6.66 3.63 -1.53
C GLN A 38 -5.56 3.02 -0.69
N VAL A 39 -5.15 3.71 0.38
CA VAL A 39 -4.16 3.22 1.34
C VAL A 39 -4.79 2.82 2.68
N GLY A 40 -6.11 2.61 2.70
CA GLY A 40 -6.83 2.15 3.90
C GLY A 40 -6.96 3.22 4.98
N LEU A 41 -6.94 4.50 4.61
CA LEU A 41 -7.34 5.62 5.48
C LEU A 41 -8.79 6.00 5.12
N SER A 42 -9.62 6.35 6.10
CA SER A 42 -10.93 6.88 5.77
C SER A 42 -10.80 8.33 5.26
N ALA A 43 -11.67 8.73 4.34
CA ALA A 43 -11.72 10.14 3.90
C ALA A 43 -12.08 11.08 5.08
N ALA A 44 -12.87 10.59 6.04
CA ALA A 44 -13.23 11.33 7.25
C ALA A 44 -12.02 11.58 8.16
N ASP A 45 -11.06 10.66 8.22
CA ASP A 45 -9.81 10.84 8.99
C ASP A 45 -8.78 11.70 8.23
N ALA A 46 -8.84 11.70 6.90
CA ALA A 46 -7.94 12.49 6.06
C ALA A 46 -8.32 13.98 6.02
N GLN A 47 -9.63 14.30 6.02
CA GLN A 47 -10.12 15.68 5.88
C GLN A 47 -9.58 16.64 6.95
N PRO A 48 -9.54 16.31 8.25
CA PRO A 48 -8.98 17.20 9.28
C PRO A 48 -7.49 17.48 9.08
N SER A 49 -6.75 16.55 8.46
CA SER A 49 -5.31 16.70 8.22
C SER A 49 -4.99 17.78 7.18
N LEU A 50 -5.99 18.29 6.46
CA LEU A 50 -5.82 19.37 5.48
C LEU A 50 -5.85 20.76 6.12
N ALA A 51 -6.12 20.87 7.43
CA ALA A 51 -6.28 22.15 8.11
C ALA A 51 -4.98 22.92 8.28
N THR A 52 -3.84 22.22 8.38
CA THR A 52 -2.53 22.84 8.57
C THR A 52 -1.47 22.25 7.63
N PRO A 53 -0.41 23.01 7.28
CA PRO A 53 0.69 22.48 6.46
C PRO A 53 1.41 21.29 7.12
N ALA A 54 1.54 21.31 8.46
CA ALA A 54 2.17 20.24 9.22
C ALA A 54 1.36 18.95 9.16
N ASP A 55 0.04 19.03 9.36
CA ASP A 55 -0.84 17.87 9.28
C ASP A 55 -0.95 17.35 7.84
N THR A 56 -0.95 18.24 6.84
CA THR A 56 -0.97 17.85 5.43
C THR A 56 0.30 17.08 5.07
N THR A 57 1.44 17.53 5.59
CA THR A 57 2.74 16.85 5.45
C THR A 57 2.71 15.48 6.11
N ALA A 58 2.11 15.37 7.31
CA ALA A 58 1.92 14.09 8.00
C ALA A 58 1.05 13.12 7.18
N LEU A 59 -0.03 13.60 6.57
CA LEU A 59 -0.89 12.79 5.71
C LEU A 59 -0.15 12.28 4.47
N VAL A 60 0.62 13.13 3.79
CA VAL A 60 1.44 12.71 2.63
C VAL A 60 2.45 11.63 3.04
N ARG A 61 3.13 11.81 4.18
CA ARG A 61 4.08 10.83 4.72
C ARG A 61 3.41 9.50 5.01
N GLU A 62 2.23 9.51 5.62
CA GLU A 62 1.51 8.28 5.93
C GLU A 62 1.04 7.55 4.66
N ILE A 63 0.49 8.28 3.68
CA ILE A 63 0.11 7.71 2.38
C ILE A 63 1.33 7.06 1.72
N HIS A 64 2.43 7.80 1.59
CA HIS A 64 3.66 7.28 1.00
C HIS A 64 4.21 6.06 1.78
N ARG A 65 4.21 6.12 3.11
CA ARG A 65 4.68 5.04 3.97
C ARG A 65 3.87 3.77 3.73
N ARG A 66 2.53 3.83 3.72
CA ARG A 66 1.67 2.66 3.48
C ARG A 66 1.88 2.07 2.10
N THR A 67 2.00 2.90 1.06
CA THR A 67 2.32 2.47 -0.31
C THR A 67 3.65 1.72 -0.35
N ARG A 68 4.70 2.32 0.20
CA ARG A 68 6.05 1.76 0.21
C ARG A 68 6.10 0.45 1.01
N ASP A 69 5.64 0.48 2.26
CA ASP A 69 5.70 -0.67 3.17
C ASP A 69 4.87 -1.83 2.63
N GLY A 70 3.69 -1.55 2.08
CA GLY A 70 2.81 -2.56 1.47
C GLY A 70 3.42 -3.19 0.23
N SER A 71 3.98 -2.40 -0.69
CA SER A 71 4.68 -2.92 -1.88
C SER A 71 5.86 -3.83 -1.50
N TYR A 72 6.70 -3.41 -0.53
CA TYR A 72 7.79 -4.25 -0.04
C TYR A 72 7.30 -5.55 0.59
N ARG A 73 6.26 -5.48 1.43
CA ARG A 73 5.64 -6.65 2.07
C ARG A 73 5.14 -7.62 1.03
N LEU A 74 4.45 -7.12 0.00
CA LEU A 74 3.87 -7.93 -1.06
C LEU A 74 4.96 -8.68 -1.83
N GLY A 75 5.99 -7.99 -2.30
CA GLY A 75 7.10 -8.62 -3.03
C GLY A 75 7.81 -9.69 -2.21
N ARG A 76 8.01 -9.45 -0.91
CA ARG A 76 8.61 -10.42 0.02
C ARG A 76 7.71 -11.64 0.23
N ALA A 77 6.42 -11.43 0.48
CA ALA A 77 5.46 -12.50 0.70
C ALA A 77 5.32 -13.38 -0.56
N PHE A 78 5.22 -12.76 -1.73
CA PHE A 78 5.07 -13.45 -3.00
C PHE A 78 6.30 -14.29 -3.37
N SER A 79 7.49 -13.73 -3.20
CA SER A 79 8.74 -14.46 -3.44
C SER A 79 8.92 -15.63 -2.48
N ALA A 80 8.60 -15.45 -1.20
CA ALA A 80 8.69 -16.51 -0.20
C ALA A 80 7.65 -17.62 -0.44
N ALA A 81 6.40 -17.26 -0.74
CA ALA A 81 5.35 -18.21 -1.04
C ALA A 81 5.65 -19.03 -2.31
N ALA A 82 6.18 -18.39 -3.36
CA ALA A 82 6.61 -19.09 -4.58
C ALA A 82 7.67 -20.16 -4.27
N LYS A 83 8.74 -19.79 -3.55
CA LYS A 83 9.81 -20.72 -3.18
C LYS A 83 9.32 -21.90 -2.35
N LEU A 84 8.40 -21.66 -1.41
CA LEU A 84 7.81 -22.71 -0.60
C LEU A 84 6.96 -23.66 -1.45
N LYS A 85 6.14 -23.10 -2.36
CA LYS A 85 5.35 -23.88 -3.32
C LYS A 85 6.22 -24.76 -4.21
N ASP A 86 7.30 -24.19 -4.78
CA ASP A 86 8.25 -24.91 -5.63
C ASP A 86 8.97 -26.03 -4.87
N GLY A 87 9.18 -25.86 -3.56
CA GLY A 87 9.68 -26.89 -2.65
C GLY A 87 8.64 -27.90 -2.16
N GLY A 88 7.38 -27.79 -2.59
CA GLY A 88 6.26 -28.65 -2.17
C GLY A 88 5.61 -28.26 -0.84
N ASP A 89 6.09 -27.22 -0.16
CA ASP A 89 5.54 -26.73 1.11
C ASP A 89 4.40 -25.71 0.87
N ARG A 90 3.25 -26.22 0.42
CA ARG A 90 2.04 -25.40 0.24
C ARG A 90 1.54 -24.77 1.55
N ALA A 91 1.65 -25.50 2.67
CA ALA A 91 1.20 -25.01 3.97
C ALA A 91 2.04 -23.79 4.43
N GLY A 92 3.35 -23.86 4.26
CA GLY A 92 4.25 -22.73 4.48
C GLY A 92 3.95 -21.56 3.55
N ALA A 93 3.73 -21.81 2.26
CA ALA A 93 3.37 -20.78 1.29
C ALA A 93 2.08 -20.04 1.70
N ARG A 94 1.05 -20.79 2.09
CA ARG A 94 -0.22 -20.26 2.62
C ARG A 94 0.03 -19.37 3.84
N LYS A 95 0.76 -19.88 4.82
CA LYS A 95 1.05 -19.16 6.07
C LYS A 95 1.72 -17.80 5.83
N VAL A 96 2.71 -17.75 4.93
CA VAL A 96 3.40 -16.49 4.59
C VAL A 96 2.43 -15.43 4.04
N LEU A 97 1.50 -15.83 3.18
CA LEU A 97 0.51 -14.93 2.59
C LEU A 97 -0.53 -14.48 3.63
N GLU A 98 -0.98 -15.38 4.50
CA GLU A 98 -1.89 -15.05 5.62
C GLU A 98 -1.26 -14.07 6.62
N ASP A 99 0.01 -14.31 7.00
CA ASP A 99 0.75 -13.44 7.90
C ASP A 99 0.92 -12.03 7.29
N ALA A 100 1.16 -11.94 5.98
CA ALA A 100 1.19 -10.65 5.27
C ALA A 100 -0.18 -9.98 5.21
N LEU A 101 -1.26 -10.74 4.99
CA LEU A 101 -2.63 -10.24 4.93
C LEU A 101 -3.13 -9.73 6.29
N ALA A 102 -2.65 -10.30 7.39
CA ALA A 102 -3.03 -9.89 8.74
C ALA A 102 -2.60 -8.44 9.07
N VAL A 103 -1.50 -7.96 8.48
CA VAL A 103 -0.93 -6.63 8.75
C VAL A 103 -1.13 -5.63 7.61
N GLU A 104 -1.54 -6.09 6.42
CA GLU A 104 -1.75 -5.22 5.28
C GLU A 104 -3.05 -4.42 5.41
N VAL A 105 -2.96 -3.11 5.23
CA VAL A 105 -4.07 -2.16 5.34
C VAL A 105 -4.51 -1.61 3.98
N VAL A 106 -3.63 -1.64 2.97
CA VAL A 106 -3.90 -1.13 1.62
C VAL A 106 -4.83 -2.09 0.87
N PRO A 107 -6.07 -1.69 0.53
CA PRO A 107 -7.06 -2.59 -0.08
C PRO A 107 -6.54 -3.32 -1.32
N LEU A 108 -5.91 -2.61 -2.25
CA LEU A 108 -5.35 -3.21 -3.47
C LEU A 108 -4.34 -4.32 -3.17
N TYR A 109 -3.46 -4.13 -2.18
CA TYR A 109 -2.46 -5.12 -1.82
C TYR A 109 -3.07 -6.31 -1.08
N ARG A 110 -4.13 -6.09 -0.29
CA ARG A 110 -4.92 -7.18 0.32
C ARG A 110 -5.57 -8.05 -0.76
N ASP A 111 -6.12 -7.44 -1.80
CA ASP A 111 -6.74 -8.16 -2.91
C ASP A 111 -5.70 -9.00 -3.67
N GLN A 112 -4.51 -8.46 -3.90
CA GLN A 112 -3.41 -9.19 -4.53
C GLN A 112 -2.92 -10.36 -3.65
N LEU A 113 -2.80 -10.17 -2.34
CA LEU A 113 -2.49 -11.26 -1.39
C LEU A 113 -3.55 -12.36 -1.43
N ARG A 114 -4.84 -12.00 -1.41
CA ARG A 114 -5.95 -12.97 -1.49
C ARG A 114 -5.97 -13.72 -2.82
N ALA A 115 -5.70 -13.02 -3.93
CA ALA A 115 -5.65 -13.64 -5.24
C ALA A 115 -4.52 -14.68 -5.33
N TYR A 116 -3.34 -14.37 -4.81
CA TYR A 116 -2.25 -15.34 -4.78
C TYR A 116 -2.52 -16.47 -3.78
N LEU A 117 -3.09 -16.18 -2.62
CA LEU A 117 -3.50 -17.21 -1.66
C LEU A 117 -4.44 -18.24 -2.30
N ALA A 118 -5.44 -17.76 -3.05
CA ALA A 118 -6.35 -18.63 -3.79
C ALA A 118 -5.64 -19.50 -4.84
N GLN A 119 -4.56 -19.01 -5.47
CA GLN A 119 -3.75 -19.82 -6.41
C GLN A 119 -2.90 -20.87 -5.68
N VAL A 120 -2.44 -20.59 -4.46
CA VAL A 120 -1.71 -21.58 -3.64
C VAL A 120 -2.65 -22.70 -3.17
N ASP A 121 -3.90 -22.35 -2.88
CA ASP A 121 -4.93 -23.30 -2.45
C ASP A 121 -5.52 -24.14 -3.61
N ASP A 122 -5.32 -23.71 -4.85
CA ASP A 122 -5.82 -24.41 -6.04
C ASP A 122 -4.92 -25.63 -6.37
N PRO A 123 -5.43 -26.86 -6.20
CA PRO A 123 -4.64 -28.08 -6.41
C PRO A 123 -4.27 -28.31 -7.89
N ASP A 124 -4.99 -27.71 -8.83
CA ASP A 124 -4.81 -27.93 -10.28
C ASP A 124 -3.80 -26.94 -10.91
N LYS A 125 -3.38 -25.91 -10.16
CA LYS A 125 -2.35 -24.95 -10.59
C LYS A 125 -1.00 -25.30 -9.97
N THR A 126 -0.44 -26.43 -10.41
CA THR A 126 0.92 -26.84 -10.08
C THR A 126 1.90 -26.33 -11.13
#